data_AF-A0A942I9W7-F1
#
_entry.id   AF-A0A942I9W7-F1
#
_cell.length_a   1.000
_cell.length_b   1.000
_cell.length_c   1.000
_cell.angle_alpha   90.00
_cell.angle_beta   90.00
_cell.angle_gamma   90.00
#
_symmetry.space_group_name_H-M   'P 1'
#
loop_
_entity.id
_entity.type
_entity.pdbx_description
1 polymer ?
#
loop_
_entity_poly.entity_id
_entity_poly.type
_entity_poly.pdbx_seq_one_letter_code
_entity_poly.pdbx_strand_id
1 'polypeptide(L)'
;MSGSGKIYSYEDLSLGITVNSLPRDYKHRYIQHFEEQKNLSNLLDDTLRETLEKLFDSSFNISETARLLFIHRNTLLYRLEKINKITGLNPVHFNDALQLKMYVMIKKLL
;
A
#
# COMPACT_ATOMS: atom_id res chain seq x y z
N MET A 1 -11.96 -32.11 10.10
CA MET A 1 -11.14 -31.21 9.26
C MET A 1 -11.97 -29.97 8.99
N SER A 2 -11.90 -28.98 9.88
CA SER A 2 -12.72 -27.76 9.77
C SER A 2 -11.95 -26.76 8.92
N GLY A 3 -12.35 -26.60 7.66
CA GLY A 3 -11.85 -25.51 6.82
C GLY A 3 -12.36 -24.20 7.39
N SER A 4 -11.50 -23.43 8.07
CA SER A 4 -11.81 -22.06 8.48
C SER A 4 -11.74 -21.13 7.26
N GLY A 5 -12.67 -21.31 6.31
CA GLY A 5 -12.88 -20.32 5.27
C GLY A 5 -13.42 -19.06 5.92
N LYS A 6 -12.67 -17.96 5.87
CA LYS A 6 -13.24 -16.65 6.19
C LYS A 6 -14.30 -16.34 5.13
N ILE A 7 -15.53 -16.10 5.57
CA ILE A 7 -16.61 -15.63 4.70
C ILE A 7 -16.36 -14.13 4.48
N TYR A 8 -16.15 -13.73 3.23
CA TYR A 8 -16.03 -12.34 2.84
C TYR A 8 -17.30 -11.91 2.13
N SER A 9 -17.81 -10.74 2.49
CA SER A 9 -18.88 -10.06 1.75
C SER A 9 -18.33 -9.37 0.50
N TYR A 10 -19.22 -9.01 -0.42
CA TYR A 10 -18.81 -8.21 -1.59
C TYR A 10 -18.22 -6.87 -1.14
N GLU A 11 -18.78 -6.27 -0.09
CA GLU A 11 -18.33 -5.01 0.50
C GLU A 11 -16.88 -5.11 0.99
N ASP A 12 -16.49 -6.23 1.61
CA ASP A 12 -15.12 -6.49 2.08
C ASP A 12 -14.08 -6.52 0.95
N LEU A 13 -14.51 -6.89 -0.26
CA LEU A 13 -13.64 -7.04 -1.43
C LEU A 13 -13.85 -5.97 -2.50
N SER A 14 -14.81 -5.06 -2.28
CA SER A 14 -15.30 -4.09 -3.27
C SER A 14 -14.17 -3.29 -3.90
N LEU A 15 -13.22 -2.80 -3.11
CA LEU A 15 -12.05 -2.08 -3.60
C LEU A 15 -11.12 -2.98 -4.43
N GLY A 16 -10.84 -4.20 -3.96
CA GLY A 16 -9.99 -5.16 -4.69
C GLY A 16 -10.58 -5.55 -6.04
N ILE A 17 -11.89 -5.83 -6.08
CA ILE A 17 -12.63 -6.13 -7.30
C ILE A 17 -12.62 -4.91 -8.24
N THR A 18 -12.86 -3.71 -7.72
CA THR A 18 -12.87 -2.47 -8.50
C THR A 18 -11.50 -2.17 -9.12
N VAL A 19 -10.42 -2.29 -8.35
CA VAL A 19 -9.07 -2.09 -8.88
C VAL A 19 -8.72 -3.17 -9.89
N ASN A 20 -9.13 -4.42 -9.65
CA ASN A 20 -8.87 -5.53 -10.57
C ASN A 20 -9.64 -5.40 -11.89
N SER A 21 -10.87 -4.86 -11.85
CA SER A 21 -11.71 -4.69 -13.05
C SER A 21 -11.21 -3.58 -13.98
N LEU A 22 -10.28 -2.72 -13.54
CA LEU A 22 -9.64 -1.73 -14.41
C LEU A 22 -8.92 -2.42 -15.58
N PRO A 23 -9.12 -1.97 -16.83
CA PRO A 23 -8.42 -2.54 -17.97
C PRO A 23 -6.89 -2.42 -17.83
N ARG A 24 -6.15 -3.37 -18.40
CA ARG A 24 -4.70 -3.49 -18.20
C ARG A 24 -3.95 -2.25 -18.65
N ASP A 25 -4.36 -1.61 -19.74
CA ASP A 25 -3.78 -0.36 -20.27
C ASP A 25 -3.98 0.82 -19.32
N TYR A 26 -5.14 0.92 -18.64
CA TYR A 26 -5.37 1.94 -17.61
C TYR A 26 -4.47 1.72 -16.40
N LYS A 27 -4.28 0.47 -15.95
CA LYS A 27 -3.35 0.13 -14.86
C LYS A 27 -1.91 0.57 -15.21
N HIS A 28 -1.43 0.26 -16.42
CA HIS A 28 -0.10 0.67 -16.87
C HIS A 28 0.04 2.20 -16.93
N ARG A 29 -0.93 2.90 -17.55
CA ARG A 29 -0.91 4.37 -17.64
C ARG A 29 -0.92 5.02 -16.25
N TYR A 30 -1.71 4.50 -15.32
CA TYR A 30 -1.73 4.98 -13.95
C TYR A 30 -0.35 4.85 -13.28
N ILE A 31 0.25 3.64 -13.33
CA ILE A 31 1.56 3.40 -12.72
C ILE A 31 2.63 4.28 -13.36
N GLN A 32 2.68 4.35 -14.69
CA GLN A 32 3.64 5.17 -15.41
C GLN A 32 3.52 6.64 -15.00
N HIS A 33 2.31 7.21 -15.03
CA HIS A 33 2.10 8.60 -14.65
C HIS A 33 2.46 8.88 -13.19
N PHE A 34 2.11 7.96 -12.30
CA PHE A 34 2.42 8.06 -10.87
C PHE A 34 3.94 8.03 -10.63
N GLU A 35 4.66 7.14 -11.32
CA GLU A 35 6.11 7.02 -11.24
C GLU A 35 6.83 8.25 -11.82
N GLU A 36 6.38 8.77 -12.96
CA GLU A 36 6.93 9.98 -13.57
C GLU A 36 6.76 11.21 -12.66
N GLN A 37 5.58 11.38 -12.04
CA GLN A 37 5.29 12.56 -11.22
C GLN A 37 5.97 12.55 -9.85
N LYS A 38 6.15 11.36 -9.28
CA LYS A 38 6.57 11.19 -7.88
C LYS A 38 7.95 10.54 -7.78
N ASN A 39 8.68 10.47 -8.89
CA ASN A 39 9.95 9.75 -9.05
C ASN A 39 9.88 8.26 -8.65
N LEU A 40 8.69 7.64 -8.65
CA LEU A 40 8.45 6.37 -7.93
C LEU A 40 9.11 5.11 -8.55
N SER A 41 9.77 5.23 -9.71
CA SER A 41 10.25 4.11 -10.53
C SER A 41 11.30 3.21 -9.84
N ASN A 42 12.02 3.72 -8.84
CA ASN A 42 12.99 2.97 -8.01
C ASN A 42 12.65 2.94 -6.51
N LEU A 43 11.42 3.34 -6.13
CA LEU A 43 11.26 4.20 -4.96
C LEU A 43 10.76 3.53 -3.67
N LEU A 44 10.39 2.26 -3.77
CA LEU A 44 10.18 1.42 -2.61
C LEU A 44 10.99 0.16 -2.86
N ASP A 45 12.16 0.09 -2.24
CA ASP A 45 12.80 -1.21 -1.99
C ASP A 45 11.78 -2.16 -1.34
N ASP A 46 12.06 -3.46 -1.38
CA ASP A 46 11.11 -4.45 -0.87
C ASP A 46 10.73 -4.17 0.60
N THR A 47 11.63 -3.53 1.37
CA THR A 47 11.39 -3.14 2.77
C THR A 47 10.36 -2.02 2.93
N LEU A 48 10.46 -0.93 2.17
CA LEU A 48 9.50 0.18 2.26
C LEU A 48 8.14 -0.22 1.65
N ARG A 49 8.13 -1.07 0.62
CA ARG A 49 6.90 -1.64 0.07
C ARG A 49 6.20 -2.50 1.11
N GLU A 50 6.92 -3.44 1.73
CA GLU A 50 6.39 -4.27 2.82
C GLU A 50 5.88 -3.40 3.98
N THR A 51 6.58 -2.31 4.29
CA THR A 51 6.15 -1.38 5.34
C THR A 51 4.78 -0.76 5.03
N LEU A 52 4.53 -0.32 3.79
CA LEU A 52 3.22 0.19 3.38
C LEU A 52 2.15 -0.90 3.39
N GLU A 53 2.47 -2.10 2.93
CA GLU A 53 1.54 -3.22 2.94
C GLU A 53 1.08 -3.56 4.37
N LYS A 54 2.01 -3.64 5.32
CA LYS A 54 1.67 -3.86 6.73
C LYS A 54 0.96 -2.69 7.37
N LEU A 55 1.24 -1.46 6.93
CA LEU A 55 0.47 -0.29 7.36
C LEU A 55 -1.00 -0.42 6.92
N PHE A 56 -1.26 -0.83 5.67
CA PHE A 56 -2.62 -1.01 5.16
C PHE A 56 -3.34 -2.21 5.80
N ASP A 57 -2.64 -3.34 5.99
CA ASP A 57 -3.18 -4.55 6.62
C ASP A 57 -3.62 -4.29 8.08
N SER A 58 -2.97 -3.34 8.75
CA SER A 58 -3.25 -2.96 10.14
C SER A 58 -4.17 -1.73 10.25
N SER A 59 -4.89 -1.37 9.17
CA SER A 59 -5.78 -0.21 9.14
C SER A 59 -5.09 1.08 9.62
N PHE A 60 -3.83 1.27 9.20
CA PHE A 60 -2.97 2.42 9.55
C PHE A 60 -2.61 2.52 11.03
N ASN A 61 -2.82 1.46 11.82
CA ASN A 61 -2.44 1.43 13.23
C ASN A 61 -0.93 1.23 13.39
N ILE A 62 -0.22 2.31 13.73
CA ILE A 62 1.24 2.33 13.88
C ILE A 62 1.78 1.26 14.84
N SER A 63 1.11 1.03 15.98
CA SER A 63 1.57 0.06 16.97
C SER A 63 1.45 -1.37 16.44
N GLU A 64 0.33 -1.67 15.78
CA GLU A 64 0.09 -2.97 15.17
C GLU A 64 0.97 -3.21 13.95
N THR A 65 1.19 -2.18 13.11
CA THR A 65 2.12 -2.25 11.98
C THR A 65 3.53 -2.61 12.46
N ALA A 66 4.02 -1.95 13.51
CA ALA A 66 5.35 -2.21 14.07
C ALA A 66 5.47 -3.64 14.61
N ARG A 67 4.41 -4.14 15.26
CA ARG A 67 4.30 -5.53 15.72
C ARG A 67 4.36 -6.53 14.56
N LEU A 68 3.61 -6.28 13.49
CA LEU A 68 3.58 -7.15 12.30
C LEU A 68 4.91 -7.18 11.54
N LEU A 69 5.66 -6.08 11.56
CA LEU A 69 6.98 -5.97 10.94
C LEU A 69 8.13 -6.43 11.86
N PHE A 70 7.86 -6.80 13.11
CA PHE A 70 8.87 -7.12 14.12
C PHE A 70 9.92 -6.01 14.31
N ILE A 71 9.50 -4.75 14.25
CA ILE A 71 10.36 -3.58 14.45
C ILE A 71 9.84 -2.69 15.55
N HIS A 72 10.70 -1.83 16.07
CA HIS A 72 10.29 -0.80 17.01
C HIS A 72 9.45 0.29 16.32
N ARG A 73 8.52 0.91 17.06
CA ARG A 73 7.67 2.01 16.60
C ARG A 73 8.47 3.14 15.95
N ASN A 74 9.60 3.53 16.54
CA ASN A 74 10.42 4.62 16.00
C ASN A 74 11.07 4.23 14.65
N THR A 75 11.46 2.97 14.49
CA THR A 75 11.97 2.46 13.21
C THR A 75 10.89 2.51 12.14
N LEU A 76 9.64 2.16 12.50
CA LEU A 76 8.50 2.31 11.60
C LEU A 76 8.29 3.79 11.22
N LEU A 77 8.23 4.70 12.19
CA LEU A 77 8.05 6.12 11.91
C LEU A 77 9.14 6.67 10.99
N TYR A 78 10.39 6.26 11.20
CA TYR A 78 11.49 6.63 10.30
C TYR A 78 11.27 6.10 8.87
N ARG A 79 10.81 4.87 8.71
CA ARG A 79 10.48 4.33 7.38
C ARG A 79 9.34 5.09 6.71
N LEU A 80 8.29 5.45 7.46
CA LEU A 80 7.17 6.25 6.95
C LEU A 80 7.62 7.67 6.56
N GLU A 81 8.50 8.28 7.36
CA GLU A 81 9.10 9.58 7.03
C GLU A 81 9.98 9.47 5.77
N LYS A 82 10.75 8.39 5.64
CA LYS A 82 11.54 8.10 4.43
C LYS A 82 10.62 7.97 3.21
N ILE A 83 9.50 7.24 3.32
CA ILE A 83 8.50 7.16 2.23
C ILE A 83 7.99 8.56 1.87
N ASN A 84 7.63 9.39 2.85
CA ASN A 84 7.17 10.75 2.60
C ASN A 84 8.23 11.60 1.88
N LYS A 85 9.48 11.59 2.37
CA LYS A 85 10.57 12.36 1.75
C LYS A 85 10.81 11.99 0.29
N ILE A 86 10.68 10.70 -0.04
CA ILE A 86 10.99 10.24 -1.38
C ILE A 86 9.78 10.42 -2.32
N THR A 87 8.57 10.09 -1.85
CA THR A 87 7.34 10.13 -2.68
C THR A 87 6.67 11.51 -2.71
N GLY A 88 6.95 12.36 -1.73
CA GLY A 88 6.17 13.57 -1.44
C GLY A 88 4.75 13.28 -0.93
N LEU A 89 4.46 12.05 -0.50
CA LEU A 89 3.16 11.60 -0.02
C LEU A 89 3.29 11.13 1.42
N ASN A 90 2.52 11.72 2.33
CA ASN A 90 2.56 11.33 3.73
C ASN A 90 1.67 10.10 4.01
N PRO A 91 2.22 8.92 4.37
CA PRO A 91 1.43 7.70 4.54
C PRO A 91 0.40 7.74 5.68
N VAL A 92 0.43 8.75 6.56
CA VAL A 92 -0.57 8.93 7.62
C VAL A 92 -1.67 9.95 7.27
N HIS A 93 -1.55 10.68 6.16
CA HIS A 93 -2.63 11.53 5.65
C HIS A 93 -3.49 10.73 4.68
N PHE A 94 -4.82 10.79 4.87
CA PHE A 94 -5.76 9.93 4.15
C PHE A 94 -5.62 9.97 2.62
N ASN A 95 -5.57 11.15 2.00
CA ASN A 95 -5.49 11.28 0.54
C ASN A 95 -4.18 10.74 -0.04
N ASP A 96 -3.08 10.95 0.68
CA ASP A 96 -1.75 10.48 0.29
C ASP A 96 -1.64 8.96 0.47
N ALA A 97 -2.13 8.47 1.61
CA ALA A 97 -2.25 7.06 1.92
C ALA A 97 -3.09 6.29 0.89
N LEU A 98 -4.21 6.87 0.44
CA LEU A 98 -5.06 6.28 -0.58
C LEU A 98 -4.33 6.17 -1.93
N GLN A 99 -3.62 7.22 -2.34
CA GLN A 99 -2.78 7.21 -3.55
C GLN A 99 -1.70 6.12 -3.47
N LEU A 100 -0.99 6.03 -2.35
CA LEU A 100 0.01 4.98 -2.10
C LEU A 100 -0.61 3.58 -2.12
N LYS A 101 -1.79 3.40 -1.51
CA LYS A 101 -2.52 2.13 -1.50
C LYS A 101 -2.94 1.71 -2.91
N MET A 102 -3.49 2.63 -3.69
CA MET A 102 -3.87 2.37 -5.09
C MET A 102 -2.65 2.00 -5.94
N TYR A 103 -1.54 2.71 -5.78
CA TYR A 103 -0.29 2.38 -6.46
C TYR A 103 0.21 0.97 -6.11
N VAL A 104 0.29 0.62 -4.82
CA VAL A 104 0.71 -0.71 -4.38
C VAL A 104 -0.24 -1.81 -4.89
N MET A 105 -1.56 -1.59 -4.83
CA MET A 105 -2.55 -2.56 -5.32
C MET A 105 -2.44 -2.78 -6.83
N ILE A 106 -2.35 -1.71 -7.63
CA ILE A 106 -2.26 -1.83 -9.09
C ILE A 106 -0.94 -2.48 -9.48
N LYS A 107 0.17 -2.13 -8.84
CA LYS A 107 1.49 -2.71 -9.14
C LYS A 107 1.57 -4.20 -8.82
N LYS A 108 0.79 -4.71 -7.85
CA LYS A 108 0.66 -6.15 -7.57
C LYS A 108 -0.15 -6.92 -8.63
N LEU A 109 -0.95 -6.23 -9.44
CA LEU A 109 -1.84 -6.83 -10.44
C LEU A 109 -1.26 -6.79 -11.86
N LEU A 110 -0.09 -6.19 -12.04
CA LEU A 110 0.64 -6.09 -13.31
C LEU A 110 1.80 -7.07 -13.36
#